data_AF-A0A7J6AP32-F1
#
_entry.id   AF-A0A7J6AP32-F1
#
_cell.length_a   1.000
_cell.length_b   1.000
_cell.length_c   1.000
_cell.angle_alpha   90.00
_cell.angle_beta   90.00
_cell.angle_gamma   90.00
#
_symmetry.space_group_name_H-M   'P 1'
#
loop_
_entity.id
_entity.type
_entity.pdbx_description
1 polymer ?
#
loop_
_entity_poly.entity_id
_entity_poly.type
_entity_poly.pdbx_seq_one_letter_code
_entity_poly.pdbx_strand_id
1 'polypeptide(L)'
;MRYLDLSLSDDIIDKIVELTSFNVMKNNPMANYSSVPQIIFDHSISPFMRKGEVGDWINYFTPVQSQMFDEDYTRKMADVNIPLRTRI
;
A
#
# COMPACT_ATOMS: atom_id res chain seq x y z
N MET A 1 -2.57 14.09 -15.42
CA MET A 1 -1.14 14.24 -15.05
C MET A 1 -0.77 15.70 -14.72
N ARG A 2 -1.67 16.48 -14.09
CA ARG A 2 -1.51 17.93 -13.89
C ARG A 2 -0.25 18.32 -13.11
N TYR A 3 0.17 17.50 -12.15
CA TYR A 3 1.40 17.75 -11.40
C TYR A 3 2.67 17.66 -12.26
N LEU A 4 2.68 16.78 -13.27
CA LEU A 4 3.79 16.60 -14.21
C LEU A 4 3.63 17.45 -15.48
N ASP A 5 2.63 18.32 -15.54
CA ASP A 5 2.27 19.14 -16.71
C ASP A 5 2.10 18.35 -18.02
N LEU A 6 1.57 17.12 -17.92
CA LEU A 6 1.28 16.27 -19.09
C LEU A 6 -0.23 16.22 -19.36
N SER A 7 -0.57 16.31 -20.65
CA SER A 7 -1.91 16.05 -21.18
C SER A 7 -1.96 14.64 -21.76
N LEU A 8 -2.84 13.78 -21.23
CA LEU A 8 -3.04 12.40 -21.67
C LEU A 8 -4.52 12.21 -22.01
N SER A 9 -4.82 11.33 -22.97
CA SER A 9 -6.19 10.90 -23.23
C SER A 9 -6.73 10.01 -22.11
N ASP A 10 -8.06 9.96 -21.99
CA ASP A 10 -8.72 9.13 -20.97
C ASP A 10 -8.39 7.64 -21.15
N ASP A 11 -8.30 7.17 -22.38
CA ASP A 11 -7.87 5.82 -22.76
C ASP A 11 -6.46 5.46 -22.25
N ILE A 12 -5.53 6.42 -22.24
CA ILE A 12 -4.21 6.21 -21.65
C ILE A 12 -4.30 6.20 -20.11
N ILE A 13 -5.12 7.06 -19.51
CA ILE A 13 -5.33 7.09 -18.06
C ILE A 13 -5.94 5.77 -17.59
N ASP A 14 -6.96 5.27 -18.26
CA ASP A 14 -7.61 3.99 -17.97
C ASP A 14 -6.60 2.84 -18.07
N LYS A 15 -5.73 2.88 -19.08
CA LYS A 15 -4.68 1.86 -19.22
C LYS A 15 -3.67 1.92 -18.08
N ILE A 16 -3.30 3.11 -17.61
CA ILE A 16 -2.43 3.27 -16.44
C ILE A 16 -3.12 2.69 -15.20
N VAL A 17 -4.39 3.01 -14.96
CA VAL A 17 -5.15 2.50 -13.81
C VAL A 17 -5.21 0.97 -13.82
N GLU A 18 -5.50 0.36 -14.97
CA GLU A 18 -5.51 -1.10 -15.12
C GLU A 18 -4.13 -1.72 -14.83
N LEU A 19 -3.09 -1.23 -15.50
CA LEU A 19 -1.73 -1.79 -15.41
C LEU A 19 -1.08 -1.58 -14.04
N THR A 20 -1.49 -0.54 -13.31
CA THR A 20 -1.04 -0.26 -11.95
C THR A 20 -1.97 -0.80 -10.87
N SER A 21 -3.04 -1.49 -11.25
CA SER A 21 -3.88 -2.20 -10.29
C SER A 21 -3.07 -3.26 -9.54
N PHE A 22 -3.41 -3.47 -8.27
CA PHE A 22 -2.69 -4.45 -7.43
C PHE A 22 -2.65 -5.85 -8.06
N ASN A 23 -3.76 -6.29 -8.66
CA ASN A 23 -3.85 -7.61 -9.29
C ASN A 23 -2.91 -7.76 -10.49
N VAL A 24 -2.78 -6.72 -11.32
CA VAL A 24 -1.84 -6.74 -12.45
C VAL A 24 -0.40 -6.66 -11.95
N MET A 25 -0.10 -5.73 -11.03
CA MET A 25 1.25 -5.56 -10.49
C MET A 25 1.75 -6.79 -9.72
N LYS A 26 0.88 -7.47 -8.96
CA LYS A 26 1.21 -8.69 -8.21
C LYS A 26 1.71 -9.82 -9.11
N ASN A 27 1.23 -9.88 -10.35
CA ASN A 27 1.63 -10.90 -11.33
C ASN A 27 2.72 -10.42 -12.30
N ASN A 28 3.16 -9.16 -12.22
CA ASN A 28 4.18 -8.59 -13.09
C ASN A 28 5.58 -8.82 -12.49
N PRO A 29 6.46 -9.65 -13.09
CA PRO A 29 7.81 -9.92 -12.59
C PRO A 29 8.71 -8.67 -12.51
N MET A 30 8.38 -7.62 -13.26
CA MET A 30 9.11 -6.35 -13.24
C MET A 30 8.72 -5.45 -12.06
N ALA A 31 7.67 -5.81 -11.31
CA ALA A 31 7.15 -5.00 -10.20
C ALA A 31 6.97 -5.78 -8.89
N ASN A 32 6.71 -7.09 -8.95
CA ASN A 32 6.37 -7.90 -7.78
C ASN A 32 7.58 -8.47 -7.01
N TYR A 33 8.80 -8.14 -7.46
CA TYR A 33 10.08 -8.58 -6.89
C TYR A 33 10.39 -10.09 -6.98
N SER A 34 9.66 -10.87 -7.78
CA SER A 34 9.93 -12.31 -7.93
C SER A 34 11.28 -12.64 -8.58
N SER A 35 11.93 -11.65 -9.22
CA SER A 35 13.28 -11.80 -9.79
C SER A 35 14.40 -11.60 -8.76
N VAL A 36 14.09 -11.14 -7.54
CA VAL A 36 15.06 -11.01 -6.46
C VAL A 36 15.33 -12.39 -5.84
N PRO A 37 16.59 -12.75 -5.57
CA PRO A 37 16.92 -14.04 -4.96
C PRO A 37 16.18 -14.31 -3.64
N GLN A 38 15.78 -15.56 -3.42
CA GLN A 38 15.03 -15.98 -2.23
C GLN A 38 15.75 -15.67 -0.91
N ILE A 39 17.09 -15.69 -0.90
CA ILE A 39 17.89 -15.33 0.28
C ILE A 39 17.70 -13.87 0.71
N ILE A 40 17.23 -13.00 -0.18
CA ILE A 40 16.89 -11.61 0.10
C ILE A 40 15.38 -11.48 0.34
N PHE A 41 14.55 -12.01 -0.57
CA PHE A 41 13.09 -12.01 -0.44
C PHE A 41 12.52 -13.42 -0.55
N ASP A 42 12.18 -14.02 0.60
CA ASP A 42 11.49 -15.30 0.63
C ASP A 42 9.97 -15.13 0.50
N HIS A 43 9.50 -15.19 -0.75
CA HIS A 43 8.09 -15.08 -1.09
C HIS A 43 7.23 -16.26 -0.61
N SER A 44 7.83 -17.38 -0.16
CA SER A 44 7.07 -18.51 0.41
C SER A 44 6.56 -18.22 1.83
N ILE A 45 7.22 -17.33 2.55
CA ILE A 45 6.79 -16.85 3.88
C ILE A 45 5.69 -15.80 3.71
N SER A 46 5.96 -14.79 2.90
CA SER A 46 4.98 -13.77 2.51
C SER A 46 5.38 -13.14 1.18
N PRO A 47 4.47 -13.04 0.21
CA PRO A 47 4.76 -12.32 -1.01
C PRO A 47 4.93 -10.82 -0.73
N PHE A 48 5.84 -10.18 -1.46
CA PHE A 48 6.05 -8.72 -1.43
C PHE A 48 4.74 -7.95 -1.68
N MET A 49 4.05 -8.30 -2.77
CA MET A 49 2.69 -7.84 -3.06
C MET A 49 1.68 -8.64 -2.23
N ARG A 50 1.56 -8.30 -0.93
CA ARG A 50 0.83 -9.09 0.08
C ARG A 50 -0.70 -9.08 -0.07
N LYS A 51 -1.35 -7.96 0.25
CA LYS A 51 -2.82 -7.78 0.13
C LYS A 51 -3.25 -6.54 -0.66
N GLY A 52 -2.53 -5.43 -0.54
CA GLY A 52 -2.84 -4.22 -1.31
C GLY A 52 -4.11 -3.49 -0.87
N GLU A 53 -4.51 -3.62 0.40
CA GLU A 53 -5.79 -3.13 0.92
C GLU A 53 -5.57 -2.21 2.13
N VAL A 54 -6.40 -1.17 2.25
CA VAL A 54 -6.45 -0.31 3.44
C VAL A 54 -7.35 -0.95 4.49
N GLY A 55 -6.89 -0.97 5.74
CA GLY A 55 -7.66 -1.49 6.87
C GLY A 55 -7.29 -2.91 7.30
N ASP A 56 -6.43 -3.62 6.56
CA ASP A 56 -6.03 -4.98 6.91
C ASP A 56 -5.32 -5.12 8.26
N TRP A 57 -4.83 -4.02 8.84
CA TRP A 57 -4.24 -3.99 10.18
C TRP A 57 -5.18 -4.53 11.27
N ILE A 58 -6.50 -4.43 11.08
CA ILE A 58 -7.50 -4.94 12.04
C ILE A 58 -7.42 -6.47 12.22
N ASN A 59 -6.88 -7.18 11.23
CA ASN A 59 -6.72 -8.64 11.30
C ASN A 59 -5.51 -9.06 12.16
N TYR A 60 -4.70 -8.10 12.62
CA TYR A 60 -3.45 -8.34 13.34
C TYR A 60 -3.43 -7.66 14.72
N PHE A 61 -4.04 -6.49 14.85
CA PHE A 61 -4.08 -5.77 16.12
C PHE A 61 -5.14 -6.36 17.05
N THR A 62 -4.72 -6.75 18.25
CA THR A 62 -5.67 -7.00 19.34
C THR A 62 -6.30 -5.68 19.80
N PRO A 63 -7.49 -5.70 20.45
CA PRO A 63 -8.11 -4.49 20.96
C PRO A 63 -7.20 -3.67 21.89
N VAL A 64 -6.42 -4.35 22.75
CA VAL A 64 -5.47 -3.71 23.66
C VAL A 64 -4.34 -3.02 22.89
N GLN A 65 -3.77 -3.68 21.89
CA GLN A 65 -2.71 -3.08 21.06
C GLN A 65 -3.23 -1.88 20.26
N SER A 66 -4.46 -1.95 19.75
CA SER A 66 -5.08 -0.83 19.04
C SER A 66 -5.21 0.38 19.96
N GLN A 67 -5.75 0.20 21.17
CA GLN A 67 -5.89 1.29 22.13
C GLN A 67 -4.52 1.91 22.49
N MET A 68 -3.53 1.08 22.80
CA MET A 68 -2.17 1.56 23.11
C MET A 68 -1.56 2.34 21.94
N PHE A 69 -1.81 1.91 20.71
CA PHE A 69 -1.35 2.61 19.51
C PHE A 69 -2.05 3.95 19.34
N ASP A 70 -3.37 4.01 19.53
CA ASP A 70 -4.15 5.25 19.38
C ASP A 70 -3.72 6.32 20.39
N GLU A 71 -3.44 5.93 21.64
CA GLU A 71 -2.91 6.83 22.68
C GLU A 71 -1.53 7.37 22.31
N ASP A 72 -0.61 6.51 21.85
CA ASP A 72 0.74 6.92 21.41
C ASP A 72 0.71 7.79 20.15
N TYR A 73 -0.13 7.43 19.18
CA TYR A 73 -0.32 8.17 17.93
C TYR A 73 -0.85 9.58 18.20
N THR A 74 -1.88 9.69 19.06
CA THR A 74 -2.46 11.00 19.45
C THR A 74 -1.40 11.92 20.04
N ARG A 75 -0.55 11.40 20.93
CA ARG A 75 0.55 12.17 21.53
C ARG A 75 1.63 12.54 20.50
N LYS A 76 2.04 11.60 19.63
CA LYS A 76 3.12 11.84 18.65
C LYS A 76 2.72 12.76 17.51
N MET A 77 1.44 12.79 17.16
CA MET A 77 0.91 13.57 16.05
C MET A 77 0.24 14.87 16.50
N ALA A 78 0.34 15.23 17.78
CA ALA A 78 -0.37 16.37 18.37
C ALA A 78 -0.12 17.71 17.64
N ASP A 79 1.10 17.91 17.15
CA ASP A 79 1.50 19.15 16.46
C ASP A 79 1.39 19.08 14.94
N VAL A 80 0.82 17.99 14.40
CA VAL A 80 0.79 17.70 12.96
C VAL A 80 -0.64 17.52 12.49
N ASN A 81 -1.12 18.45 11.66
CA ASN A 81 -2.45 18.37 11.06
C ASN A 81 -2.43 17.58 9.75
N ILE A 82 -2.21 16.27 9.81
CA ILE A 82 -2.27 15.36 8.66
C ILE A 82 -3.41 14.35 8.83
N PRO A 83 -4.47 14.41 8.01
CA PRO A 83 -5.62 13.52 8.13
C PRO A 83 -5.37 12.17 7.45
N LEU A 84 -4.81 11.20 8.19
CA LEU A 84 -4.68 9.82 7.73
C LEU A 84 -6.00 9.05 7.91
N ARG A 85 -6.33 8.20 6.94
CA ARG A 85 -7.50 7.31 6.99
C ARG A 85 -7.04 5.86 7.20
N THR A 86 -7.59 5.20 8.21
CA THR A 86 -7.29 3.79 8.52
C THR A 86 -8.20 2.81 7.79
N ARG A 87 -9.18 3.32 7.03
CA ARG A 87 -10.16 2.61 6.19
C ARG A 87 -10.52 3.48 4.97
N ILE A 88 -10.93 2.85 3.85
CA ILE A 88 -11.44 3.55 2.65
C ILE A 88 -12.96 3.67 2.75
#